data_AF-A0A962CQS8-F1
#
_entry.id   AF-A0A962CQS8-F1
#
_cell.length_a   1.000
_cell.length_b   1.000
_cell.length_c   1.000
_cell.angle_alpha   90.00
_cell.angle_beta   90.00
_cell.angle_gamma   90.00
#
_symmetry.space_group_name_H-M   'P 1'
#
loop_
_entity.id
_entity.type
_entity.pdbx_description
1 polymer ?
#
loop_
_entity_poly.entity_id
_entity_poly.type
_entity_poly.pdbx_seq_one_letter_code
_entity_poly.pdbx_strand_id
1 'polypeptide(L)'
;MGANNTFLSRSNLVVFLLLFLPQLNAQMGPPVPCPDCEQAVTHPLPYEGSWFNPEQSGSGFLFDIQNNILLGYYFGYDEDGDTVWSLFSGELQDATGEGAMWKVQAQLQKFKDGACLNCNYTEPVQQDSLGEIVVTFNRL
;
A
#
# COMPACT_ATOMS: atom_id res chain seq x y z
N MET A 1 -23.47 -79.91 33.38
CA MET A 1 -23.65 -80.30 31.97
C MET A 1 -23.40 -79.06 31.13
N GLY A 2 -22.26 -78.99 30.46
CA GLY A 2 -21.83 -77.84 29.67
C GLY A 2 -20.51 -78.20 29.00
N ALA A 3 -20.55 -78.42 27.69
CA ALA A 3 -19.58 -79.15 26.92
C ALA A 3 -18.41 -78.29 26.40
N ASN A 4 -17.20 -78.83 26.53
CA ASN A 4 -16.17 -79.04 25.51
C ASN A 4 -15.85 -77.98 24.42
N ASN A 5 -14.55 -77.66 24.41
CA ASN A 5 -13.59 -77.78 23.29
C ASN A 5 -13.29 -76.58 22.35
N THR A 6 -12.05 -76.10 22.51
CA THR A 6 -10.95 -75.99 21.51
C THR A 6 -11.22 -75.36 20.14
N PHE A 7 -10.46 -74.31 19.78
CA PHE A 7 -9.25 -74.36 18.93
C PHE A 7 -9.01 -73.00 18.22
N LEU A 8 -7.72 -72.67 18.11
CA LEU A 8 -7.13 -71.43 17.58
C LEU A 8 -7.50 -71.14 16.11
N SER A 9 -7.63 -69.85 15.78
CA SER A 9 -7.41 -69.35 14.41
C SER A 9 -6.64 -68.03 14.44
N ARG A 10 -5.88 -67.83 13.37
CA ARG A 10 -4.60 -67.12 13.29
C ARG A 10 -4.73 -65.60 13.08
N SER A 11 -3.58 -64.95 13.30
CA SER A 11 -3.06 -63.83 12.50
C SER A 11 -3.59 -62.44 12.85
N ASN A 12 -2.73 -61.59 13.41
CA ASN A 12 -2.03 -60.60 12.58
C ASN A 12 -0.99 -59.84 13.41
N LEU A 13 0.24 -59.92 12.92
CA LEU A 13 1.39 -59.12 13.31
C LEU A 13 1.12 -57.67 12.88
N VAL A 14 0.85 -56.75 13.80
CA VAL A 14 0.72 -55.32 13.49
C VAL A 14 1.83 -54.54 14.18
N VAL A 15 2.85 -54.26 13.36
CA VAL A 15 3.77 -53.13 13.33
C VAL A 15 3.59 -52.10 14.47
N PHE A 16 4.56 -52.04 15.38
CA PHE A 16 4.77 -50.91 16.29
C PHE A 16 6.22 -50.43 16.16
N LEU A 17 6.50 -49.66 15.10
CA LEU A 17 7.73 -48.90 14.98
C LEU A 17 7.42 -47.52 14.38
N LEU A 18 6.78 -46.67 15.20
CA LEU A 18 6.55 -45.25 14.95
C LEU A 18 6.98 -44.43 16.18
N LEU A 19 8.20 -44.66 16.67
CA LEU A 19 8.82 -43.79 17.66
C LEU A 19 10.03 -43.15 16.97
N PHE A 20 10.11 -41.82 17.02
CA PHE A 20 11.12 -40.93 16.40
C PHE A 20 10.77 -40.32 15.02
N LEU A 21 9.60 -39.70 14.91
CA LEU A 21 9.50 -38.46 14.13
C LEU A 21 9.98 -37.31 15.03
N PRO A 22 11.09 -36.62 14.75
CA PRO A 22 11.40 -35.38 15.47
C PRO A 22 10.27 -34.40 15.14
N GLN A 23 9.51 -34.01 16.15
CA GLN A 23 8.56 -32.91 15.99
C GLN A 23 9.37 -31.65 15.72
N LEU A 24 9.45 -31.25 14.45
CA LEU A 24 9.76 -29.88 14.08
C LEU A 24 8.62 -29.02 14.62
N ASN A 25 8.69 -28.66 15.90
CA ASN A 25 7.94 -27.53 16.41
C ASN A 25 8.58 -26.31 15.77
N ALA A 26 7.99 -25.83 14.67
CA ALA A 26 8.23 -24.46 14.25
C ALA A 26 7.83 -23.59 15.46
N GLN A 27 8.82 -23.08 16.20
CA GLN A 27 8.56 -22.07 17.22
C GLN A 27 8.05 -20.85 16.46
N MET A 28 6.74 -20.64 16.49
CA MET A 28 6.17 -19.36 16.11
C MET A 28 6.79 -18.32 17.05
N GLY A 29 7.47 -17.32 16.47
CA GLY A 29 7.96 -16.18 17.23
C GLY A 29 6.81 -15.45 17.92
N PRO A 30 7.11 -14.56 18.88
CA PRO A 30 6.08 -13.76 19.53
C PRO A 30 5.24 -13.04 18.46
N PRO A 31 3.89 -13.07 18.56
CA PRO A 31 3.05 -12.34 17.64
C PRO A 31 3.45 -10.86 17.72
N VAL A 32 3.80 -10.27 16.58
CA VAL A 32 4.00 -8.81 16.50
C VAL A 32 2.59 -8.21 16.57
N PRO A 33 2.23 -7.49 17.64
CA PRO A 33 0.95 -6.81 17.67
C PRO A 33 1.02 -5.68 16.65
N CYS A 34 0.15 -5.72 15.66
CA CYS A 34 -0.07 -4.62 14.74
C CYS A 34 -1.35 -3.91 15.17
N PRO A 35 -1.26 -2.77 15.87
CA PRO A 35 -2.41 -2.10 16.46
C PRO A 35 -3.49 -1.71 15.45
N ASP A 36 -3.12 -1.56 14.17
CA ASP A 36 -3.98 -1.00 13.12
C ASP A 36 -4.23 -1.95 11.93
N CYS A 37 -3.79 -3.20 12.01
CA CYS A 37 -4.01 -4.15 10.90
C CYS A 37 -5.49 -4.45 10.63
N GLU A 38 -6.37 -4.33 11.62
CA GLU A 38 -7.81 -4.59 11.42
C GLU A 38 -8.48 -3.45 10.62
N GLN A 39 -8.05 -2.20 10.83
CA GLN A 39 -8.57 -1.02 10.11
C GLN A 39 -8.04 -0.94 8.66
N ALA A 40 -6.75 -1.26 8.47
CA ALA A 40 -6.12 -1.27 7.14
C ALA A 40 -6.76 -2.30 6.18
N VAL A 41 -7.39 -3.35 6.71
CA VAL A 41 -8.06 -4.39 5.91
C VAL A 41 -9.42 -3.90 5.38
N THR A 42 -10.13 -3.04 6.11
CA THR A 42 -11.43 -2.52 5.68
C THR A 42 -11.33 -1.25 4.83
N HIS A 43 -10.29 -0.44 5.07
CA HIS A 43 -10.10 0.86 4.43
C HIS A 43 -8.61 1.06 4.07
N PRO A 44 -8.10 0.34 3.04
CA PRO A 44 -6.68 0.36 2.71
C PRO A 44 -6.25 1.73 2.19
N LEU A 45 -5.02 2.14 2.51
CA LEU A 45 -4.40 3.31 1.90
C LEU A 45 -4.21 3.11 0.39
N PRO A 46 -4.26 4.18 -0.41
CA PRO A 46 -3.98 4.09 -1.83
C PRO A 46 -2.56 3.61 -2.14
N TYR A 47 -2.36 3.08 -3.35
CA TYR A 47 -1.03 2.73 -3.84
C TYR A 47 -0.21 3.98 -4.16
N GLU A 48 0.98 4.05 -3.59
CA GLU A 48 2.01 5.03 -3.91
C GLU A 48 2.73 4.69 -5.22
N GLY A 49 3.38 5.67 -5.83
CA GLY A 49 4.23 5.47 -6.99
C GLY A 49 4.04 6.49 -8.09
N SER A 50 4.51 6.14 -9.29
CA SER A 50 4.41 6.96 -10.49
C SER A 50 3.26 6.49 -11.38
N TRP A 51 2.38 7.42 -11.72
CA TRP A 51 1.16 7.22 -12.48
C TRP A 51 1.20 8.11 -13.71
N PHE A 52 1.11 7.52 -14.89
CA PHE A 52 1.07 8.27 -16.15
C PHE A 52 -0.08 7.77 -17.02
N ASN A 53 -0.59 8.67 -17.87
CA ASN A 53 -1.54 8.30 -18.91
C ASN A 53 -0.76 7.96 -20.20
N PRO A 54 -0.80 6.72 -20.71
CA PRO A 54 -0.11 6.36 -21.95
C PRO A 54 -0.56 7.19 -23.17
N GLU A 55 -1.82 7.60 -23.21
CA GLU A 55 -2.36 8.47 -24.28
C GLU A 55 -1.83 9.91 -24.20
N GLN A 56 -1.28 10.31 -23.05
CA GLN A 56 -0.68 11.63 -22.79
C GLN A 56 0.75 11.46 -22.27
N SER A 57 1.55 10.75 -23.07
CA SER A 57 2.96 10.49 -22.77
C SER A 57 3.73 11.79 -22.49
N GLY A 58 4.57 11.79 -21.46
CA GLY A 58 5.37 12.94 -21.04
C GLY A 58 4.80 13.74 -19.87
N SER A 59 3.63 13.37 -19.35
CA SER A 59 3.06 13.94 -18.13
C SER A 59 2.54 12.86 -17.17
N GLY A 60 2.40 13.21 -15.90
CA GLY A 60 1.88 12.29 -14.89
C GLY A 60 2.02 12.80 -13.47
N PHE A 61 1.80 11.89 -12.53
CA PHE A 61 1.83 12.16 -11.10
C PHE A 61 2.73 11.18 -10.36
N LEU A 62 3.41 11.65 -9.31
CA LEU A 62 3.99 10.79 -8.27
C LEU A 62 3.21 11.00 -6.98
N PHE A 63 2.84 9.91 -6.31
CA PHE A 63 2.14 9.92 -5.04
C PHE A 63 2.96 9.22 -3.96
N ASP A 64 3.06 9.88 -2.80
CA ASP A 64 3.65 9.37 -1.55
C ASP A 64 2.65 9.64 -0.41
N ILE A 65 2.43 8.67 0.48
CA ILE A 65 1.37 8.70 1.49
C ILE A 65 1.96 8.36 2.87
N GLN A 66 2.02 9.35 3.73
CA GLN A 66 2.54 9.17 5.09
C GLN A 66 1.56 9.75 6.10
N ASN A 67 1.23 8.97 7.14
CA ASN A 67 0.31 9.39 8.21
C ASN A 67 -1.00 9.99 7.69
N ASN A 68 -1.63 9.34 6.70
CA ASN A 68 -2.88 9.79 6.08
C ASN A 68 -2.79 11.10 5.27
N ILE A 69 -1.58 11.59 5.00
CA ILE A 69 -1.32 12.75 4.14
C ILE A 69 -0.82 12.25 2.79
N LEU A 70 -1.48 12.66 1.72
CA LEU A 70 -0.98 12.52 0.37
C LEU A 70 -0.05 13.68 0.05
N LEU A 71 1.16 13.36 -0.42
CA LEU A 71 2.04 14.26 -1.14
C LEU A 71 2.04 13.86 -2.62
N GLY A 72 1.70 14.81 -3.47
CA GLY A 72 1.61 14.60 -4.91
C GLY A 72 2.52 15.55 -5.69
N TYR A 73 3.14 15.03 -6.75
CA TYR A 73 3.93 15.80 -7.69
C TYR A 73 3.35 15.61 -9.09
N TYR A 74 2.93 16.69 -9.73
CA TYR A 74 2.68 16.73 -11.16
C TYR A 74 4.00 17.04 -11.89
N PHE A 75 4.30 16.22 -12.91
CA PHE A 75 5.30 16.54 -13.92
C PHE A 75 4.60 16.62 -15.27
N GLY A 76 4.88 17.67 -16.04
CA GLY A 76 4.26 17.86 -17.34
C GLY A 76 4.54 19.24 -17.89
N TYR A 77 3.50 19.90 -18.40
CA TYR A 77 3.61 21.16 -19.13
C TYR A 77 2.55 22.15 -18.67
N ASP A 78 2.85 23.45 -18.72
CA ASP A 78 1.84 24.50 -18.54
C ASP A 78 1.11 24.86 -19.85
N GLU A 79 0.27 25.90 -19.80
CA GLU A 79 -0.55 26.32 -20.96
C GLU A 79 0.28 26.81 -22.15
N ASP A 80 1.51 27.30 -21.89
CA ASP A 80 2.45 27.73 -22.93
C ASP A 80 3.27 26.56 -23.50
N GLY A 81 3.15 25.37 -22.89
CA GLY A 81 3.87 24.17 -23.27
C GLY A 81 5.26 24.03 -22.64
N ASP A 82 5.59 24.88 -21.66
CA ASP A 82 6.85 24.80 -20.93
C ASP A 82 6.80 23.72 -19.86
N THR A 83 7.91 23.02 -19.65
CA THR A 83 7.97 21.95 -18.66
C THR A 83 7.79 22.49 -17.25
N VAL A 84 6.92 21.86 -16.47
CA VAL A 84 6.60 22.30 -15.12
C VAL A 84 6.60 21.14 -14.12
N TRP A 85 7.08 21.44 -12.92
CA TRP A 85 6.91 20.62 -11.73
C TRP A 85 6.02 21.37 -10.75
N SER A 86 4.96 20.72 -10.29
CA SER A 86 4.06 21.29 -9.29
C SER A 86 3.78 20.25 -8.21
N LEU A 87 3.71 20.71 -6.97
CA LEU A 87 3.41 19.86 -5.82
C LEU A 87 2.06 20.23 -5.21
N PHE A 88 1.43 19.26 -4.56
CA PHE A 88 0.27 19.47 -3.73
C PHE A 88 0.32 18.51 -2.55
N SER A 89 -0.36 18.86 -1.46
CA SER A 89 -0.54 17.94 -0.35
C SER A 89 -1.90 18.14 0.30
N GLY A 90 -2.41 17.08 0.92
CA GLY A 90 -3.67 17.13 1.65
C GLY A 90 -3.93 15.84 2.41
N GLU A 91 -4.80 15.92 3.39
CA GLU A 91 -5.27 14.77 4.14
C GLU A 91 -6.19 13.90 3.26
N LEU A 92 -6.02 12.58 3.35
CA LEU A 92 -6.93 11.61 2.74
C LEU A 92 -8.28 11.66 3.49
N GLN A 93 -9.28 12.21 2.83
CA GLN A 93 -10.65 12.29 3.35
C GLN A 93 -11.49 11.16 2.78
N ASP A 94 -12.46 10.67 3.55
CA ASP A 94 -13.42 9.69 3.04
C ASP A 94 -14.19 10.28 1.84
N ALA A 95 -14.23 9.52 0.75
CA ALA A 95 -14.99 9.89 -0.43
C ALA A 95 -16.40 9.28 -0.40
N THR A 96 -17.38 10.02 -0.94
CA THR A 96 -18.73 9.51 -1.16
C THR A 96 -18.94 9.26 -2.65
N GLY A 97 -19.37 8.06 -3.03
CA GLY A 97 -19.62 7.69 -4.43
C GLY A 97 -19.42 6.19 -4.63
N GLU A 98 -19.86 5.67 -5.79
CA GLU A 98 -19.75 4.24 -6.07
C GLU A 98 -18.27 3.86 -6.28
N GLY A 99 -17.70 3.10 -5.33
CA GLY A 99 -16.33 2.61 -5.37
C GLY A 99 -15.26 3.59 -4.88
N ALA A 100 -15.58 4.87 -4.65
CA ALA A 100 -14.64 5.86 -4.14
C ALA A 100 -14.38 5.65 -2.64
N MET A 101 -13.09 5.57 -2.27
CA MET A 101 -12.65 5.36 -0.89
C MET A 101 -12.05 6.64 -0.31
N TRP A 102 -11.16 7.28 -1.07
CA TRP A 102 -10.41 8.45 -0.61
C TRP A 102 -10.50 9.60 -1.59
N LYS A 103 -10.54 10.82 -1.07
CA LYS A 103 -10.48 12.06 -1.83
C LYS A 103 -9.43 13.00 -1.20
N VAL A 104 -8.67 13.66 -2.07
CA VAL A 104 -7.81 14.80 -1.71
C VAL A 104 -8.17 15.96 -2.64
N GLN A 105 -8.29 17.16 -2.06
CA GLN A 105 -8.52 18.40 -2.80
C GLN A 105 -7.49 19.44 -2.33
N ALA A 106 -6.72 19.99 -3.27
CA ALA A 106 -5.61 20.89 -2.97
C ALA A 106 -5.29 21.81 -4.16
N GLN A 107 -4.45 22.82 -3.92
CA GLN A 107 -3.89 23.64 -5.00
C GLN A 107 -2.57 23.03 -5.49
N LEU A 108 -2.37 23.02 -6.80
CA LEU A 108 -1.09 22.71 -7.42
C LEU A 108 -0.15 23.92 -7.29
N GLN A 109 0.85 23.80 -6.41
CA GLN A 109 1.79 24.87 -6.07
C GLN A 109 3.07 24.77 -6.91
N LYS A 110 3.58 25.93 -7.32
CA LYS A 110 4.87 26.07 -8.01
C LYS A 110 5.80 26.96 -7.20
N PHE A 111 7.10 26.72 -7.34
CA PHE A 111 8.13 27.50 -6.67
C PHE A 111 9.24 27.84 -7.67
N LYS A 112 9.84 29.03 -7.53
CA LYS A 112 11.01 29.46 -8.32
C LYS A 112 12.05 30.17 -7.45
N ASP A 113 13.16 30.55 -8.06
CA ASP A 113 14.23 31.38 -7.44
C ASP A 113 14.86 30.77 -6.17
N GLY A 114 14.72 29.45 -5.97
CA GLY A 114 15.36 28.71 -4.87
C GLY A 114 16.82 28.36 -5.14
N ALA A 115 17.48 27.80 -4.13
CA ALA A 115 18.84 27.30 -4.28
C ALA A 115 18.93 26.11 -5.26
N CYS A 116 19.94 26.12 -6.13
CA CYS A 116 20.35 24.97 -6.92
C CYS A 116 21.10 23.91 -6.08
N LEU A 117 21.25 22.70 -6.63
CA LEU A 117 22.03 21.63 -6.02
C LEU A 117 23.48 22.10 -5.78
N ASN A 118 23.93 22.06 -4.52
CA ASN A 118 25.25 22.52 -4.05
C ASN A 118 25.51 24.04 -4.11
N CYS A 119 24.46 24.85 -4.26
CA CYS A 119 24.56 26.31 -4.19
C CYS A 119 24.32 26.82 -2.76
N ASN A 120 24.69 28.08 -2.49
CA ASN A 120 24.27 28.74 -1.25
C ASN A 120 22.74 28.77 -1.17
N TYR A 121 22.22 28.68 0.06
CA TYR A 121 20.78 28.70 0.28
C TYR A 121 20.16 30.04 -0.16
N THR A 122 19.06 29.92 -0.91
CA THR A 122 18.14 30.99 -1.29
C THR A 122 16.73 30.46 -1.05
N GLU A 123 15.92 31.23 -0.33
CA GLU A 123 14.52 30.88 -0.07
C GLU A 123 13.72 30.91 -1.38
N PRO A 124 12.99 29.84 -1.72
CA PRO A 124 12.18 29.81 -2.93
C PRO A 124 10.94 30.68 -2.81
N VAL A 125 10.54 31.30 -3.91
CA VAL A 125 9.33 32.11 -4.01
C VAL A 125 8.20 31.30 -4.62
N GLN A 126 7.08 31.20 -3.92
CA GLN A 126 5.87 30.57 -4.46
C GLN A 126 5.35 31.37 -5.66
N GLN A 127 4.96 30.67 -6.71
CA GLN A 127 4.36 31.24 -7.93
C GLN A 127 2.86 30.99 -7.97
N ASP A 128 2.21 31.53 -8.99
CA ASP A 128 0.82 31.23 -9.30
C ASP A 128 0.61 29.71 -9.43
N SER A 129 -0.50 29.27 -8.88
CA SER A 129 -0.90 27.86 -8.89
C SER A 129 -1.33 27.42 -10.29
N LEU A 130 -1.11 26.14 -10.63
CA LEU A 130 -1.69 25.53 -11.84
C LEU A 130 -3.20 25.25 -11.71
N GLY A 131 -3.81 25.67 -10.60
CA GLY A 131 -5.22 25.46 -10.31
C GLY A 131 -5.44 24.44 -9.20
N GLU A 132 -6.71 24.15 -8.98
CA GLU A 132 -7.14 23.13 -8.03
C GLU A 132 -7.00 21.73 -8.65
N ILE A 133 -6.56 20.78 -7.83
CA ILE A 133 -6.57 19.36 -8.16
C ILE A 133 -7.47 18.60 -7.19
N VAL A 134 -8.22 17.65 -7.74
CA VAL A 134 -8.98 16.66 -7.00
C VAL A 134 -8.48 15.28 -7.39
N VAL A 135 -8.01 14.51 -6.40
CA VAL A 135 -7.59 13.12 -6.58
C VAL A 135 -8.58 12.24 -5.84
N THR A 136 -9.16 11.26 -6.55
CA THR A 136 -10.06 10.26 -5.99
C THR A 136 -9.46 8.88 -6.19
N PHE A 137 -9.37 8.10 -5.12
CA PHE A 137 -8.93 6.70 -5.17
C PHE A 137 -10.12 5.78 -5.00
N ASN A 138 -10.27 4.86 -5.95
CA ASN A 138 -11.33 3.85 -5.93
C ASN A 138 -10.79 2.51 -5.44
N ARG A 139 -11.68 1.69 -4.88
CA ARG A 139 -11.42 0.27 -4.67
C ARG A 139 -11.38 -0.44 -6.03
N LEU A 140 -10.36 -1.28 -6.22
CA LEU A 140 -10.24 -2.18 -7.38
C LEU A 140 -11.26 -3.32 -7.31
#